data_AF-A0A9E2GGL1-F1
#
_entry.id   AF-A0A9E2GGL1-F1
#
_cell.length_a   1.000
_cell.length_b   1.000
_cell.length_c   1.000
_cell.angle_alpha   90.00
_cell.angle_beta   90.00
_cell.angle_gamma   90.00
#
_symmetry.space_group_name_H-M   'P 1'
#
loop_
_entity.id
_entity.type
_entity.pdbx_description
1 polymer ?
#
loop_
_entity_poly.entity_id
_entity_poly.type
_entity_poly.pdbx_seq_one_letter_code
_entity_poly.pdbx_strand_id
1 'polypeptide(L)'
;ANRKIGLGVMGWADMLIQLSISYSSERALKLAERVMKFIDVESKNMSEELAEQRGTFPNYEGSIFDKPSGRPMRNATTTTIAPTGTISIISGASSGIEPLFAISFIRRNILDEGDELLEVNPYFEAVARREGFYSDELMRKIAAEGSIQNIKEIPKKVRNVFVTSLDIDPDTHIKMQGAFQKYVDNAVSKTINFPNTANTDDVDRAYRLAYRLGCKGLTVYRDKSREMQVLNIGKDEKKKEEAPVVPAPKPVGGGKKGGKCPECGKKLRVSEGCSTCPDCGYSACSA
;
A
#
# COMPACT_ATOMS: atom_id res chain seq x y z
N ALA A 1 -27.07 6.09 4.75
CA ALA A 1 -27.11 6.44 6.19
C ALA A 1 -25.78 7.06 6.67
N ASN A 2 -24.81 6.27 7.15
CA ASN A 2 -23.73 6.68 8.07
C ASN A 2 -22.70 7.76 7.64
N ARG A 3 -22.76 8.31 6.42
CA ARG A 3 -21.83 9.35 5.92
C ARG A 3 -20.33 9.03 6.16
N LYS A 4 -19.92 7.76 6.10
CA LYS A 4 -18.52 7.36 6.31
C LYS A 4 -17.61 7.98 5.24
N ILE A 5 -16.51 8.57 5.69
CA ILE A 5 -15.40 9.00 4.83
C ILE A 5 -14.08 8.40 5.36
N GLY A 6 -13.00 8.59 4.60
CA GLY A 6 -11.67 8.12 4.96
C GLY A 6 -10.58 9.05 4.40
N LEU A 7 -10.21 10.05 5.20
CA LEU A 7 -9.01 10.86 5.02
C LEU A 7 -7.78 10.01 5.41
N GLY A 8 -6.74 10.05 4.59
CA GLY A 8 -5.49 9.33 4.79
C GLY A 8 -4.29 10.11 4.30
N VAL A 9 -3.12 9.46 4.26
CA VAL A 9 -1.86 10.06 3.80
C VAL A 9 -1.21 9.26 2.68
N MET A 10 -0.32 9.92 1.95
CA MET A 10 0.71 9.35 1.06
C MET A 10 1.99 10.17 1.23
N GLY A 11 3.12 9.74 0.64
CA GLY A 11 4.41 10.43 0.76
C GLY A 11 5.15 10.16 2.09
N TRP A 12 4.72 9.17 2.88
CA TRP A 12 5.29 8.90 4.21
C TRP A 12 6.80 8.57 4.16
N ALA A 13 7.24 7.73 3.21
CA ALA A 13 8.65 7.38 3.08
C ALA A 13 9.49 8.60 2.66
N ASP A 14 8.98 9.44 1.75
CA ASP A 14 9.69 10.63 1.29
C ASP A 14 9.82 11.69 2.39
N MET A 15 8.80 11.84 3.23
CA MET A 15 8.85 12.74 4.38
C MET A 15 9.91 12.28 5.38
N LEU A 16 10.00 10.96 5.65
CA LEU A 16 11.04 10.39 6.50
C LEU A 16 12.45 10.60 5.91
N ILE A 17 12.61 10.39 4.60
CA ILE A 17 13.86 10.63 3.88
C ILE A 17 14.30 12.10 3.99
N GLN A 18 13.39 13.05 3.72
CA GLN A 18 13.66 14.49 3.83
C GLN A 18 14.03 14.90 5.26
N LEU A 19 13.41 14.29 6.27
CA LEU A 19 13.76 14.49 7.69
C LEU A 19 15.03 13.74 8.14
N SER A 20 15.67 12.98 7.25
CA SER A 20 16.80 12.09 7.54
C SER A 20 16.51 11.08 8.66
N ILE A 21 15.30 10.50 8.64
CA ILE A 21 14.82 9.50 9.59
C ILE A 21 14.72 8.16 8.86
N SER A 22 15.34 7.12 9.39
CA SER A 22 15.14 5.74 8.91
C SER A 22 13.71 5.28 9.17
N TYR A 23 13.05 4.68 8.18
CA TYR A 23 11.74 4.05 8.34
C TYR A 23 11.73 3.01 9.48
N SER A 24 12.83 2.29 9.66
CA SER A 24 12.99 1.26 10.69
C SER A 24 13.29 1.79 12.10
N SER A 25 13.21 3.10 12.32
CA SER A 25 13.55 3.70 13.62
C SER A 25 12.34 3.93 14.52
N GLU A 26 12.54 3.79 15.83
CA GLU A 26 11.57 4.21 16.86
C GLU A 26 11.15 5.68 16.73
N ARG A 27 12.01 6.53 16.14
CA ARG A 27 11.68 7.93 15.80
C ARG A 27 10.62 8.02 14.70
N ALA A 28 10.66 7.14 13.70
CA ALA A 28 9.64 7.06 12.66
C ALA A 28 8.30 6.57 13.21
N LEU A 29 8.29 5.53 14.06
CA LEU A 29 7.08 5.04 14.73
C LEU A 29 6.40 6.14 15.57
N LYS A 30 7.17 6.84 16.40
CA LYS A 30 6.65 7.97 17.20
C LYS A 30 6.18 9.15 16.33
N LEU A 31 6.79 9.36 15.17
CA LEU A 31 6.36 10.39 14.23
C LEU A 31 5.04 9.99 13.53
N ALA A 32 4.87 8.71 13.17
CA ALA A 32 3.64 8.18 12.58
C ALA A 32 2.45 8.38 13.53
N GLU A 33 2.62 8.03 14.81
CA GLU A 33 1.61 8.29 15.85
C GLU A 33 1.26 9.78 15.96
N ARG A 34 2.26 10.67 15.96
CA ARG A 34 2.04 12.12 16.04
C ARG A 34 1.29 12.69 14.83
N VAL A 35 1.69 12.29 13.62
CA VAL A 35 1.08 12.76 12.37
C VAL A 35 -0.35 12.25 12.25
N MET A 36 -0.57 10.95 12.46
CA MET A 36 -1.91 10.37 12.32
C MET A 36 -2.86 10.85 13.43
N LYS A 37 -2.37 11.03 14.66
CA LYS A 37 -3.15 11.65 15.75
C LYS A 37 -3.60 13.07 15.41
N PHE A 38 -2.72 13.89 14.82
CA PHE A 38 -3.08 15.24 14.38
C PHE A 38 -4.19 15.19 13.32
N ILE A 39 -4.03 14.37 12.29
CA ILE A 39 -5.02 14.21 11.22
C ILE A 39 -6.37 13.73 11.77
N ASP A 40 -6.37 12.78 12.70
CA ASP A 40 -7.57 12.22 13.32
C ASP A 40 -8.31 13.23 14.23
N VAL A 41 -7.57 14.08 14.94
CA VAL A 41 -8.15 15.18 15.73
C VAL A 41 -8.79 16.21 14.80
N GLU A 42 -8.07 16.70 13.79
CA GLU A 42 -8.59 17.74 12.90
C GLU A 42 -9.74 17.24 12.00
N SER A 43 -9.71 15.98 11.56
CA SER A 43 -10.82 15.40 10.80
C SER A 43 -12.09 15.27 11.65
N LYS A 44 -11.95 15.04 12.95
CA LYS A 44 -13.07 15.00 13.91
C LYS A 44 -13.56 16.40 14.28
N ASN A 45 -12.67 17.39 14.41
CA ASN A 45 -13.03 18.80 14.57
C ASN A 45 -13.89 19.31 13.41
N MET A 46 -13.41 19.13 12.17
CA MET A 46 -14.17 19.52 10.97
C MET A 46 -15.48 18.73 10.82
N SER A 47 -15.53 17.46 11.26
CA SER A 47 -16.78 16.69 11.26
C SER A 47 -17.80 17.16 12.30
N GLU A 48 -17.36 17.83 13.38
CA GLU A 48 -18.21 18.45 14.39
C GLU A 48 -18.78 19.78 13.89
N GLU A 49 -17.95 20.67 13.34
CA GLU A 49 -18.39 21.92 12.70
C GLU A 49 -19.42 21.66 11.57
N LEU A 50 -19.19 20.62 10.77
CA LEU A 50 -20.13 20.21 9.72
C LEU A 50 -21.42 19.56 10.27
N ALA A 51 -21.43 19.10 11.52
CA ALA A 51 -22.62 18.60 12.20
C ALA A 51 -23.50 19.75 12.70
N GLU A 52 -22.90 20.80 13.25
CA GLU A 52 -23.62 22.03 13.65
C GLU A 52 -24.31 22.68 12.45
N GLN A 53 -23.60 22.82 11.32
CA GLN A 53 -24.12 23.47 10.12
C GLN A 53 -25.15 22.64 9.35
N ARG A 54 -25.11 21.30 9.43
CA ARG A 54 -25.83 20.41 8.48
C ARG A 54 -26.54 19.21 9.13
N GLY A 55 -26.57 19.13 10.47
CA GLY A 55 -27.02 17.99 11.26
C GLY A 55 -25.98 16.86 11.34
N THR A 56 -26.11 15.97 12.32
CA THR A 56 -25.26 14.77 12.48
C THR A 56 -25.43 13.75 11.33
N PHE A 57 -24.73 12.62 11.37
CA PHE A 57 -25.04 11.50 10.47
C PHE A 57 -26.38 10.82 10.86
N PRO A 58 -27.19 10.35 9.90
CA PRO A 58 -28.53 9.78 10.16
C PRO A 58 -28.68 8.71 11.25
N ASN A 59 -27.62 7.94 11.55
CA ASN A 59 -27.64 6.90 12.58
C ASN A 59 -26.76 7.29 13.77
N TYR A 60 -26.72 8.58 14.12
CA TYR A 60 -25.94 9.09 15.25
C TYR A 60 -26.46 8.52 16.56
N GLU A 61 -27.77 8.50 16.76
CA GLU A 61 -28.44 7.89 17.92
C GLU A 61 -28.06 6.41 18.05
N GLY A 62 -27.67 5.98 19.25
CA GLY A 62 -27.14 4.64 19.54
C GLY A 62 -25.72 4.37 19.04
N SER A 63 -25.00 5.36 18.50
CA SER A 63 -23.60 5.20 18.08
C SER A 63 -22.59 5.43 19.22
N ILE A 64 -21.31 5.15 18.99
CA ILE A 64 -20.22 5.44 19.96
C ILE A 64 -20.06 6.92 20.33
N PHE A 65 -20.67 7.81 19.55
CA PHE A 65 -20.69 9.25 19.77
C PHE A 65 -21.93 9.69 20.57
N ASP A 66 -22.99 8.89 20.60
CA ASP A 66 -24.22 9.20 21.33
C ASP A 66 -24.09 8.86 22.81
N LYS A 67 -23.52 9.81 23.55
CA LYS A 67 -23.29 9.76 25.00
C LYS A 67 -23.25 11.18 25.56
N PRO A 68 -23.45 11.39 26.89
CA PRO A 68 -23.51 12.72 27.48
C PRO A 68 -22.27 13.61 27.27
N SER A 69 -21.09 13.01 27.05
CA SER A 69 -19.84 13.70 26.71
C SER A 69 -19.42 13.47 25.24
N GLY A 70 -20.41 13.25 24.37
CA GLY A 70 -20.25 12.95 22.96
C GLY A 70 -20.12 14.20 22.11
N ARG A 71 -19.28 14.12 21.07
CA ARG A 71 -19.17 15.15 20.04
C ARG A 71 -20.27 14.93 18.99
N PRO A 72 -21.09 15.91 18.61
CA PRO A 72 -21.99 15.77 17.47
C PRO A 72 -21.14 15.56 16.21
N MET A 73 -21.38 14.48 15.46
CA MET A 73 -20.53 14.11 14.32
C MET A 73 -21.33 14.09 13.02
N ARG A 74 -20.78 14.71 11.95
CA ARG A 74 -21.36 14.64 10.60
C ARG A 74 -21.08 13.31 9.90
N ASN A 75 -20.00 12.63 10.30
CA ASN A 75 -19.49 11.43 9.65
C ASN A 75 -19.24 10.35 10.72
N ALA A 76 -19.74 9.11 10.50
CA ALA A 76 -19.51 8.02 11.46
C ALA A 76 -18.06 7.51 11.51
N THR A 77 -17.28 7.80 10.46
CA THR A 77 -15.83 7.58 10.40
C THR A 77 -15.21 8.71 9.57
N THR A 78 -14.02 9.13 9.93
CA THR A 78 -13.29 10.22 9.27
C THR A 78 -11.96 9.78 8.66
N THR A 79 -11.27 8.81 9.23
CA THR A 79 -9.90 8.41 8.84
C THR A 79 -9.78 7.00 8.26
N THR A 80 -8.86 6.80 7.31
CA THR A 80 -8.47 5.50 6.72
C THR A 80 -7.04 5.60 6.15
N ILE A 81 -6.31 4.50 6.02
CA ILE A 81 -5.12 4.45 5.16
C ILE A 81 -5.41 3.50 3.99
N ALA A 82 -5.58 4.07 2.80
CA ALA A 82 -5.87 3.34 1.58
C ALA A 82 -4.59 3.09 0.74
N PRO A 83 -4.58 2.09 -0.16
CA PRO A 83 -3.59 2.04 -1.22
C PRO A 83 -3.73 3.28 -2.11
N THR A 84 -2.63 3.98 -2.36
CA THR A 84 -2.65 5.23 -3.16
C THR A 84 -2.00 5.08 -4.53
N GLY A 85 -1.80 3.84 -5.01
CA GLY A 85 -0.87 3.52 -6.11
C GLY A 85 -0.94 4.41 -7.36
N THR A 86 -2.13 4.79 -7.83
CA THR A 86 -2.26 5.70 -8.99
C THR A 86 -2.04 7.17 -8.60
N ILE A 87 -2.58 7.61 -7.47
CA ILE A 87 -2.52 9.03 -7.05
C ILE A 87 -1.16 9.42 -6.47
N SER A 88 -0.39 8.46 -5.94
CA SER A 88 1.00 8.67 -5.52
C SER A 88 1.90 8.90 -6.74
N ILE A 89 1.72 8.14 -7.84
CA ILE A 89 2.39 8.40 -9.12
C ILE A 89 2.05 9.80 -9.66
N ILE A 90 0.76 10.17 -9.68
CA ILE A 90 0.32 11.51 -10.16
C ILE A 90 0.92 12.65 -9.33
N SER A 91 1.15 12.44 -8.02
CA SER A 91 1.72 13.45 -7.11
C SER A 91 3.24 13.38 -6.95
N GLY A 92 3.92 12.43 -7.61
CA GLY A 92 5.36 12.22 -7.45
C GLY A 92 5.77 11.76 -6.04
N ALA A 93 4.87 11.09 -5.32
CA ALA A 93 5.05 10.68 -3.93
C ALA A 93 5.12 9.15 -3.76
N SER A 94 5.64 8.70 -2.63
CA SER A 94 5.57 7.30 -2.16
C SER A 94 4.14 6.90 -1.78
N SER A 95 3.82 5.61 -1.96
CA SER A 95 2.46 5.11 -1.82
C SER A 95 2.02 4.95 -0.37
N GLY A 96 0.99 5.69 0.05
CA GLY A 96 0.38 5.54 1.38
C GLY A 96 1.39 5.71 2.52
N ILE A 97 1.44 4.69 3.37
CA ILE A 97 2.47 4.54 4.43
C ILE A 97 3.53 3.50 4.08
N GLU A 98 3.56 2.99 2.85
CA GLU A 98 4.55 2.00 2.40
C GLU A 98 5.97 2.60 2.39
N PRO A 99 7.02 1.82 2.68
CA PRO A 99 8.40 2.21 2.38
C PRO A 99 8.66 2.17 0.87
N LEU A 100 9.84 2.65 0.44
CA LEU A 100 10.23 2.54 -0.96
C LEU A 100 10.30 1.07 -1.39
N PHE A 101 9.72 0.71 -2.53
CA PHE A 101 9.89 -0.64 -3.07
C PHE A 101 11.31 -0.85 -3.61
N ALA A 102 11.81 0.10 -4.39
CA ALA A 102 13.17 0.16 -4.92
C ALA A 102 13.67 1.61 -4.92
N ILE A 103 14.98 1.80 -4.84
CA ILE A 103 15.63 3.13 -4.90
C ILE A 103 15.99 3.51 -6.34
N SER A 104 16.32 2.52 -7.17
CA SER A 104 16.40 2.64 -8.62
C SER A 104 15.87 1.36 -9.24
N PHE A 105 15.27 1.46 -10.43
CA PHE A 105 14.80 0.33 -11.22
C PHE A 105 14.91 0.64 -12.71
N ILE A 106 14.97 -0.40 -13.53
CA ILE A 106 15.01 -0.28 -14.98
C ILE A 106 13.61 -0.53 -15.52
N ARG A 107 13.08 0.45 -16.25
CA ARG A 107 11.81 0.36 -16.97
C ARG A 107 12.11 0.10 -18.44
N ARG A 108 11.70 -1.07 -18.92
CA ARG A 108 11.70 -1.39 -20.36
C ARG A 108 10.45 -0.80 -20.98
N ASN A 109 10.61 0.07 -21.97
CA ASN A 109 9.47 0.63 -22.71
C ASN A 109 8.87 -0.41 -23.66
N ILE A 110 7.57 -0.26 -23.92
CA ILE A 110 6.80 -1.14 -24.84
C ILE A 110 6.78 -0.55 -26.27
N LEU A 111 7.18 0.71 -26.44
CA LEU A 111 7.07 1.45 -27.69
C LEU A 111 8.22 1.15 -28.67
N ASP A 112 9.45 1.04 -28.16
CA ASP A 112 10.64 0.76 -28.94
C ASP A 112 11.37 -0.45 -28.32
N GLU A 113 11.57 -1.51 -29.11
CA GLU A 113 12.18 -2.77 -28.66
C GLU A 113 13.67 -2.59 -28.34
N GLY A 114 13.99 -2.24 -27.09
CA GLY A 114 15.36 -2.24 -26.58
C GLY A 114 15.67 -1.17 -25.53
N ASP A 115 14.86 -0.11 -25.45
CA ASP A 115 15.19 1.03 -24.58
C ASP A 115 14.93 0.74 -23.10
N GLU A 116 16.03 0.62 -22.36
CA GLU A 116 16.09 0.52 -20.90
C GLU A 116 16.22 1.90 -20.25
N LEU A 117 15.09 2.45 -19.80
CA LEU A 117 15.08 3.69 -19.02
C LEU A 117 15.42 3.39 -17.55
N LEU A 118 16.49 4.01 -17.07
CA LEU A 118 16.87 3.98 -15.66
C LEU A 118 16.04 5.02 -14.89
N GLU A 119 15.13 4.58 -14.01
CA GLU A 119 14.43 5.45 -13.06
C GLU A 119 15.14 5.40 -11.69
N VAL A 120 15.32 6.55 -11.05
CA VAL A 120 15.98 6.71 -9.74
C VAL A 120 15.07 7.55 -8.84
N ASN A 121 15.01 7.22 -7.54
CA ASN A 121 14.30 8.06 -6.57
C ASN A 121 14.94 9.47 -6.51
N PRO A 122 14.16 10.56 -6.70
CA PRO A 122 14.71 11.90 -6.86
C PRO A 122 15.43 12.42 -5.61
N TYR A 123 14.99 12.01 -4.41
CA TYR A 123 15.68 12.36 -3.17
C TYR A 123 17.01 11.63 -3.02
N PHE A 124 17.08 10.36 -3.46
CA PHE A 124 18.34 9.61 -3.46
C PHE A 124 19.34 10.20 -4.47
N GLU A 125 18.89 10.50 -5.68
CA GLU A 125 19.72 11.14 -6.71
C GLU A 125 20.26 12.50 -6.23
N ALA A 126 19.41 13.36 -5.67
CA ALA A 126 19.84 14.65 -5.13
C ALA A 126 20.90 14.51 -4.03
N VAL A 127 20.76 13.53 -3.13
CA VAL A 127 21.77 13.24 -2.09
C VAL A 127 23.05 12.68 -2.71
N ALA A 128 22.95 11.75 -3.66
CA ALA A 128 24.10 11.13 -4.32
C ALA A 128 24.94 12.14 -5.14
N ARG A 129 24.27 13.05 -5.86
CA ARG A 129 24.94 14.14 -6.59
C ARG A 129 25.60 15.14 -5.64
N ARG A 130 24.89 15.55 -4.56
CA ARG A 130 25.42 16.48 -3.54
C ARG A 130 26.63 15.91 -2.78
N GLU A 131 26.64 14.61 -2.53
CA GLU A 131 27.72 13.94 -1.78
C GLU A 131 28.78 13.29 -2.68
N GLY A 132 28.72 13.51 -3.99
CA GLY A 132 29.77 13.14 -4.94
C GLY A 132 29.92 11.66 -5.25
N PHE A 133 28.94 10.82 -4.89
CA PHE A 133 28.96 9.37 -5.16
C PHE A 133 28.01 8.93 -6.28
N TYR A 134 27.29 9.85 -6.94
CA TYR A 134 26.45 9.52 -8.09
C TYR A 134 27.27 9.04 -9.30
N SER A 135 26.94 7.88 -9.83
CA SER A 135 27.29 7.44 -11.20
C SER A 135 26.18 6.56 -11.77
N ASP A 136 26.02 6.55 -13.10
CA ASP A 136 25.01 5.71 -13.76
C ASP A 136 25.30 4.21 -13.59
N GLU A 137 26.59 3.85 -13.48
CA GLU A 137 27.04 2.50 -13.11
C GLU A 137 26.54 2.11 -11.71
N LEU A 138 26.68 3.00 -10.72
CA LEU A 138 26.15 2.78 -9.37
C LEU A 138 24.63 2.67 -9.40
N MET A 139 23.90 3.52 -10.14
CA MET A 139 22.45 3.42 -10.22
C MET A 139 21.99 2.10 -10.84
N ARG A 140 22.66 1.63 -11.91
CA ARG A 140 22.39 0.31 -12.52
C ARG A 140 22.71 -0.85 -11.54
N LYS A 141 23.79 -0.74 -10.77
CA LYS A 141 24.12 -1.68 -9.68
C LYS A 141 23.03 -1.71 -8.60
N ILE A 142 22.53 -0.55 -8.18
CA ILE A 142 21.40 -0.45 -7.23
C ILE A 142 20.14 -1.12 -7.79
N ALA A 143 19.81 -0.90 -9.07
CA ALA A 143 18.67 -1.54 -9.72
C ALA A 143 18.79 -3.08 -9.83
N ALA A 144 20.01 -3.60 -9.95
CA ALA A 144 20.31 -5.03 -10.00
C ALA A 144 20.44 -5.69 -8.62
N GLU A 145 20.87 -4.97 -7.58
CA GLU A 145 20.92 -5.49 -6.19
C GLU A 145 19.59 -5.30 -5.45
N GLY A 146 18.79 -4.29 -5.80
CA GLY A 146 17.49 -3.96 -5.17
C GLY A 146 17.57 -3.35 -3.77
N SER A 147 18.71 -3.48 -3.11
CA SER A 147 19.03 -2.92 -1.81
C SER A 147 20.37 -2.20 -1.90
N ILE A 148 20.49 -1.08 -1.18
CA ILE A 148 21.76 -0.35 -1.08
C ILE A 148 22.60 -0.78 0.13
N GLN A 149 22.05 -1.58 1.05
CA GLN A 149 22.63 -1.76 2.41
C GLN A 149 24.05 -2.33 2.42
N ASN A 150 24.38 -3.15 1.41
CA ASN A 150 25.68 -3.82 1.28
C ASN A 150 26.69 -3.04 0.39
N ILE A 151 26.24 -2.01 -0.33
CA ILE A 151 27.06 -1.27 -1.29
C ILE A 151 27.98 -0.30 -0.54
N LYS A 152 29.28 -0.62 -0.46
CA LYS A 152 30.28 0.13 0.32
C LYS A 152 30.56 1.53 -0.23
N GLU A 153 30.36 1.76 -1.52
CA GLU A 153 30.49 3.09 -2.14
C GLU A 153 29.53 4.13 -1.53
N ILE A 154 28.38 3.69 -1.00
CA ILE A 154 27.34 4.59 -0.47
C ILE A 154 27.62 4.86 1.03
N PRO A 155 27.65 6.13 1.49
CA PRO A 155 27.88 6.45 2.91
C PRO A 155 26.83 5.82 3.84
N LYS A 156 27.27 5.26 4.97
CA LYS A 156 26.38 4.57 5.94
C LYS A 156 25.19 5.42 6.39
N LYS A 157 25.37 6.75 6.53
CA LYS A 157 24.28 7.70 6.86
C LYS A 157 23.15 7.69 5.82
N VAL A 158 23.47 7.53 4.53
CA VAL A 158 22.50 7.45 3.44
C VAL A 158 21.82 6.08 3.45
N ARG A 159 22.60 4.99 3.56
CA ARG A 159 22.07 3.61 3.63
C ARG A 159 21.04 3.42 4.75
N ASN A 160 21.31 3.99 5.92
CA ASN A 160 20.39 3.96 7.06
C ASN A 160 19.03 4.64 6.78
N VAL A 161 18.99 5.68 5.94
CA VAL A 161 17.76 6.47 5.66
C VAL A 161 17.00 5.86 4.49
N PHE A 162 17.69 5.52 3.40
CA PHE A 162 17.12 4.92 2.21
C PHE A 162 17.06 3.41 2.36
N VAL A 163 16.05 2.94 3.09
CA VAL A 163 15.70 1.52 3.25
C VAL A 163 14.54 1.14 2.33
N THR A 164 14.63 -0.02 1.69
CA THR A 164 13.53 -0.57 0.87
C THR A 164 12.61 -1.51 1.64
N SER A 165 11.47 -1.89 1.05
CA SER A 165 10.53 -2.87 1.60
C SER A 165 11.15 -4.21 2.00
N LEU A 166 12.26 -4.62 1.36
CA LEU A 166 12.99 -5.86 1.66
C LEU A 166 14.14 -5.66 2.67
N ASP A 167 14.57 -4.42 2.92
CA ASP A 167 15.53 -4.08 3.98
C ASP A 167 14.87 -4.05 5.38
N ILE A 168 13.54 -4.02 5.42
CA ILE A 168 12.75 -3.78 6.64
C ILE A 168 12.20 -5.11 7.16
N ASP A 169 12.53 -5.40 8.42
CA ASP A 169 12.03 -6.56 9.15
C ASP A 169 10.48 -6.60 9.26
N PRO A 170 9.82 -7.77 9.16
CA PRO A 170 8.37 -7.90 9.26
C PRO A 170 7.75 -7.27 10.52
N ASP A 171 8.34 -7.44 11.71
CA ASP A 171 7.82 -6.84 12.94
C ASP A 171 7.88 -5.31 12.88
N THR A 172 8.86 -4.75 12.17
CA THR A 172 8.98 -3.31 11.93
C THR A 172 7.88 -2.78 11.01
N HIS A 173 7.54 -3.50 9.93
CA HIS A 173 6.37 -3.17 9.10
C HIS A 173 5.07 -3.20 9.92
N ILE A 174 4.90 -4.21 10.79
CA ILE A 174 3.69 -4.39 11.61
C ILE A 174 3.60 -3.30 12.69
N LYS A 175 4.71 -2.95 13.33
CA LYS A 175 4.78 -1.81 14.29
C LYS A 175 4.39 -0.50 13.62
N MET A 176 4.85 -0.24 12.39
CA MET A 176 4.45 0.95 11.64
C MET A 176 2.95 0.96 11.33
N GLN A 177 2.39 -0.18 10.90
CA GLN A 177 0.95 -0.31 10.70
C GLN A 177 0.16 -0.04 12.00
N GLY A 178 0.60 -0.60 13.12
CA GLY A 178 -0.01 -0.37 14.44
C GLY A 178 0.06 1.09 14.90
N ALA A 179 1.20 1.75 14.67
CA ALA A 179 1.40 3.17 14.97
C ALA A 179 0.35 4.07 14.27
N PHE A 180 0.08 3.82 12.98
CA PHE A 180 -1.01 4.49 12.26
C PHE A 180 -2.39 4.03 12.75
N GLN A 181 -2.61 2.73 12.95
CA GLN A 181 -3.94 2.17 13.25
C GLN A 181 -4.55 2.74 14.54
N LYS A 182 -3.73 3.10 15.54
CA LYS A 182 -4.14 3.79 16.79
C LYS A 182 -5.03 5.01 16.57
N TYR A 183 -4.86 5.70 15.45
CA TYR A 183 -5.53 6.96 15.11
C TYR A 183 -6.27 6.87 13.77
N VAL A 184 -6.79 5.69 13.44
CA VAL A 184 -7.55 5.43 12.21
C VAL A 184 -8.88 4.76 12.54
N ASP A 185 -10.00 5.41 12.18
CA ASP A 185 -11.37 4.93 12.41
C ASP A 185 -11.67 3.64 11.62
N ASN A 186 -11.28 3.60 10.35
CA ASN A 186 -11.37 2.43 9.48
C ASN A 186 -10.11 1.53 9.63
N ALA A 187 -9.67 0.87 8.55
CA ALA A 187 -8.49 0.01 8.55
C ALA A 187 -7.26 0.71 7.95
N VAL A 188 -6.09 0.11 8.16
CA VAL A 188 -4.83 0.51 7.52
C VAL A 188 -4.44 -0.51 6.46
N SER A 189 -4.34 -0.09 5.21
CA SER A 189 -3.74 -0.89 4.14
C SER A 189 -2.23 -0.76 4.18
N LYS A 190 -1.55 -1.85 4.53
CA LYS A 190 -0.09 -2.00 4.55
C LYS A 190 0.26 -3.43 4.15
N THR A 191 1.27 -3.58 3.30
CA THR A 191 1.86 -4.88 2.95
C THR A 191 3.01 -5.20 3.90
N ILE A 192 2.93 -6.32 4.60
CA ILE A 192 4.05 -6.86 5.39
C ILE A 192 4.87 -7.74 4.47
N ASN A 193 6.04 -7.25 4.06
CA ASN A 193 6.93 -8.01 3.20
C ASN A 193 7.77 -8.99 4.02
N PHE A 194 7.90 -10.22 3.54
CA PHE A 194 8.72 -11.28 4.13
C PHE A 194 9.76 -11.76 3.11
N PRO A 195 10.97 -12.15 3.56
CA PRO A 195 11.93 -12.83 2.71
C PRO A 195 11.39 -14.19 2.26
N ASN A 196 11.86 -14.69 1.12
CA ASN A 196 11.45 -16.01 0.59
C ASN A 196 11.77 -17.18 1.53
N THR A 197 12.71 -17.00 2.46
CA THR A 197 13.06 -17.95 3.53
C THR A 197 12.04 -18.03 4.68
N ALA A 198 11.07 -17.12 4.74
CA ALA A 198 10.09 -17.09 5.83
C ALA A 198 9.16 -18.32 5.82
N ASN A 199 8.95 -18.88 7.00
CA ASN A 199 8.12 -20.07 7.25
C ASN A 199 6.72 -19.70 7.78
N THR A 200 5.90 -20.71 8.08
CA THR A 200 4.53 -20.55 8.60
C THR A 200 4.48 -19.92 10.00
N ASP A 201 5.46 -20.21 10.85
CA ASP A 201 5.52 -19.72 12.23
C ASP A 201 5.90 -18.23 12.24
N ASP A 202 6.70 -17.78 11.27
CA ASP A 202 7.01 -16.36 11.08
C ASP A 202 5.75 -15.55 10.75
N VAL A 203 4.87 -16.14 9.94
CA VAL A 203 3.57 -15.56 9.56
C VAL A 203 2.58 -15.61 10.74
N ASP A 204 2.53 -16.70 11.51
CA ASP A 204 1.73 -16.78 12.75
C ASP A 204 2.18 -15.71 13.78
N ARG A 205 3.49 -15.58 14.03
CA ARG A 205 4.03 -14.54 14.92
C ARG A 205 3.61 -13.14 14.50
N ALA A 206 3.61 -12.86 13.19
CA ALA A 206 3.16 -11.60 12.63
C ALA A 206 1.66 -11.34 12.84
N TYR A 207 0.79 -12.32 12.61
CA TYR A 207 -0.64 -12.18 12.92
C TYR A 207 -0.88 -11.93 14.41
N ARG A 208 -0.18 -12.64 15.30
CA ARG A 208 -0.27 -12.41 16.75
C ARG A 208 0.26 -11.05 17.18
N LEU A 209 1.33 -10.55 16.54
CA LEU A 209 1.86 -9.21 16.81
C LEU A 209 0.87 -8.13 16.34
N ALA A 210 0.32 -8.25 15.14
CA ALA A 210 -0.68 -7.35 14.60
C ALA A 210 -1.91 -7.28 15.52
N TYR A 211 -2.42 -8.43 15.99
CA TYR A 211 -3.52 -8.49 16.95
C TYR A 211 -3.18 -7.77 18.27
N ARG A 212 -2.01 -8.04 18.87
CA ARG A 212 -1.56 -7.35 20.10
C ARG A 212 -1.42 -5.84 19.94
N LEU A 213 -1.12 -5.35 18.75
CA LEU A 213 -0.99 -3.92 18.43
C LEU A 213 -2.32 -3.27 18.01
N GLY A 214 -3.43 -4.01 17.99
CA GLY A 214 -4.74 -3.49 17.60
C GLY A 214 -4.94 -3.29 16.09
N CYS A 215 -4.12 -3.92 15.24
CA CYS A 215 -4.30 -3.93 13.80
C CYS A 215 -5.64 -4.60 13.43
N LYS A 216 -6.49 -3.91 12.66
CA LYS A 216 -7.82 -4.41 12.26
C LYS A 216 -7.78 -5.40 11.09
N GLY A 217 -6.61 -5.63 10.52
CA GLY A 217 -6.33 -6.55 9.42
C GLY A 217 -4.83 -6.61 9.15
N LEU A 218 -4.39 -7.58 8.35
CA LEU A 218 -2.98 -7.75 7.98
C LEU A 218 -2.86 -8.36 6.58
N THR A 219 -2.07 -7.74 5.71
CA THR A 219 -1.74 -8.28 4.39
C THR A 219 -0.28 -8.71 4.38
N VAL A 220 -0.02 -10.00 4.19
CA VAL A 220 1.35 -10.53 4.09
C VAL A 220 1.73 -10.78 2.62
N TYR A 221 2.97 -10.46 2.26
CA TYR A 221 3.55 -10.82 0.97
C TYR A 221 4.93 -11.44 1.21
N ARG A 222 5.05 -12.76 0.96
CA ARG A 222 6.35 -13.42 0.97
C ARG A 222 6.99 -13.31 -0.41
N ASP A 223 8.23 -12.88 -0.47
CA ASP A 223 8.99 -12.85 -1.72
C ASP A 223 8.96 -14.23 -2.41
N LYS A 224 8.90 -14.22 -3.75
CA LYS A 224 8.79 -15.39 -4.64
C LYS A 224 7.63 -16.35 -4.34
N SER A 225 6.59 -15.90 -3.63
CA SER A 225 5.35 -16.67 -3.41
C SER A 225 4.37 -16.68 -4.59
N ARG A 226 4.63 -15.89 -5.64
CA ARG A 226 3.84 -15.83 -6.87
C ARG A 226 4.76 -15.84 -8.09
N GLU A 227 4.32 -16.50 -9.17
CA GLU A 227 5.08 -16.70 -10.41
C GLU A 227 5.26 -15.40 -11.23
N MET A 228 4.26 -14.51 -11.20
CA MET A 228 4.34 -13.17 -11.79
C MET A 228 4.33 -12.11 -10.68
N GLN A 229 5.40 -11.32 -10.60
CA GLN A 229 5.46 -10.10 -9.81
C GLN A 229 5.40 -8.89 -10.75
N VAL A 230 4.58 -7.89 -10.41
CA VAL A 230 4.42 -6.66 -11.24
C VAL A 230 5.64 -5.75 -11.15
N LEU A 231 6.42 -5.88 -10.07
CA LEU A 231 7.66 -5.15 -9.82
C LEU A 231 8.75 -6.17 -9.50
N ASN A 232 9.51 -6.60 -10.52
CA ASN A 232 10.68 -7.44 -10.33
C ASN A 232 11.92 -6.58 -10.06
N ILE A 233 12.59 -6.83 -8.94
CA ILE A 233 13.97 -6.39 -8.71
C ILE A 233 14.90 -7.27 -9.56
N GLY A 234 15.93 -6.67 -10.16
CA GLY A 234 16.66 -7.29 -11.27
C GLY A 234 17.49 -8.52 -10.91
N LYS A 235 16.94 -9.73 -11.08
CA LYS A 235 17.64 -10.97 -11.51
C LYS A 235 16.68 -12.15 -11.66
N ASP A 236 15.93 -12.16 -12.75
CA ASP A 236 15.37 -13.38 -13.34
C ASP A 236 15.84 -13.51 -14.79
N GLU A 237 17.16 -13.68 -14.96
CA GLU A 237 17.68 -14.45 -16.08
C GLU A 237 17.45 -15.94 -15.80
N LYS A 238 16.23 -16.40 -16.07
CA LYS A 238 15.98 -17.83 -16.27
C LYS A 238 15.74 -18.09 -17.75
N LYS A 239 16.50 -19.07 -18.25
CA LYS A 239 16.52 -19.51 -19.64
C LYS A 239 15.09 -19.69 -20.17
N LYS A 240 14.85 -19.18 -21.38
CA LYS A 240 13.80 -19.72 -22.24
C LYS A 240 14.19 -21.15 -22.60
N GLU A 241 13.78 -22.13 -21.79
CA GLU A 241 13.46 -23.44 -22.35
C GLU A 241 12.19 -23.26 -23.16
N GLU A 242 12.21 -23.73 -24.41
CA GLU A 242 11.09 -23.57 -25.34
C GLU A 242 9.92 -24.44 -24.89
N ALA A 243 9.00 -23.84 -24.14
CA ALA A 243 7.70 -24.44 -23.90
C ALA A 243 7.02 -24.68 -25.25
N PRO A 244 6.41 -25.87 -25.49
CA PRO A 244 5.78 -26.17 -26.76
C PRO A 244 4.67 -25.14 -27.05
N VAL A 245 4.63 -24.67 -28.30
CA VAL A 245 3.75 -23.58 -28.73
C VAL A 245 2.28 -24.02 -28.61
N VAL A 246 1.66 -23.69 -27.49
CA VAL A 246 0.20 -23.76 -27.33
C VAL A 246 -0.40 -22.53 -28.03
N PRO A 247 -1.32 -22.69 -29.00
CA PRO A 247 -1.88 -21.56 -29.73
C PRO A 247 -2.60 -20.59 -28.78
N ALA A 248 -2.40 -19.29 -29.02
CA ALA A 248 -2.85 -18.23 -28.12
C ALA A 248 -4.36 -18.33 -27.79
N PRO A 249 -4.75 -18.19 -26.51
CA PRO A 249 -6.16 -18.10 -26.15
C PRO A 249 -6.78 -16.85 -26.77
N LYS A 250 -7.86 -17.04 -27.52
CA LYS A 250 -8.66 -15.94 -28.10
C LYS A 250 -9.14 -14.99 -26.98
N PRO A 251 -9.33 -13.68 -27.26
CA PRO A 251 -9.71 -12.70 -26.24
C PRO A 251 -10.98 -13.11 -25.50
N VAL A 252 -10.85 -13.37 -24.19
CA VAL A 252 -11.97 -13.79 -23.33
C VAL A 252 -12.78 -12.56 -22.89
N GLY A 253 -13.45 -11.94 -23.85
CA GLY A 253 -14.61 -11.11 -23.57
C GLY A 253 -15.81 -12.01 -23.28
N GLY A 254 -15.99 -12.46 -22.03
CA GLY A 254 -17.12 -13.33 -21.71
C GLY A 254 -17.15 -13.90 -20.29
N GLY A 255 -17.71 -13.14 -19.35
CA GLY A 255 -18.35 -13.78 -18.19
C GLY A 255 -19.46 -14.71 -18.68
N LYS A 256 -19.60 -15.90 -18.08
CA LYS A 256 -20.66 -16.85 -18.47
C LYS A 256 -22.02 -16.14 -18.37
N LYS A 257 -22.89 -16.36 -19.37
CA LYS A 257 -24.24 -15.81 -19.39
C LYS A 257 -25.01 -16.37 -18.18
N GLY A 258 -25.19 -15.55 -17.14
CA GLY A 258 -26.10 -15.88 -16.06
C GLY A 258 -27.54 -15.81 -16.55
N GLY A 259 -28.47 -16.29 -15.71
CA GLY A 259 -29.90 -16.19 -15.99
C GLY A 259 -30.40 -14.75 -16.05
N LYS A 260 -31.73 -14.60 -16.17
CA LYS A 260 -32.37 -13.30 -15.94
C LYS A 260 -32.28 -12.95 -14.46
N CYS A 261 -31.99 -11.69 -14.16
CA CYS A 261 -32.00 -11.13 -12.81
C CYS A 261 -33.42 -11.22 -12.24
N PRO A 262 -33.62 -11.76 -11.01
CA PRO A 262 -34.95 -11.91 -10.44
C PRO A 262 -35.65 -10.57 -10.19
N GLU A 263 -34.90 -9.51 -9.91
CA GLU A 263 -35.46 -8.18 -9.59
C GLU A 263 -35.89 -7.37 -10.82
N CYS A 264 -35.17 -7.48 -11.95
CA CYS A 264 -35.35 -6.57 -13.09
C CYS A 264 -35.38 -7.27 -14.47
N GLY A 265 -35.32 -8.60 -14.52
CA GLY A 265 -35.39 -9.40 -15.75
C GLY A 265 -34.21 -9.29 -16.72
N LYS A 266 -33.26 -8.39 -16.48
CA LYS A 266 -32.06 -8.17 -17.32
C LYS A 266 -30.99 -9.25 -17.09
N LYS A 267 -29.95 -9.29 -17.92
CA LYS A 267 -28.96 -10.39 -17.91
C LYS A 267 -27.99 -10.29 -16.73
N LEU A 268 -27.80 -11.40 -16.02
CA LEU A 268 -26.74 -11.53 -15.02
C LEU A 268 -25.38 -11.83 -15.67
N ARG A 269 -24.32 -11.28 -15.10
CA ARG A 269 -22.92 -11.66 -15.37
C ARG A 269 -22.45 -12.58 -14.26
N VAL A 270 -21.82 -13.71 -14.60
CA VAL A 270 -21.21 -14.61 -13.61
C VAL A 270 -19.70 -14.49 -13.65
N SER A 271 -19.10 -14.21 -12.50
CA SER A 271 -17.66 -14.15 -12.26
C SER A 271 -17.36 -14.77 -10.90
N GLU A 272 -16.36 -15.64 -10.80
CA GLU A 272 -15.87 -16.21 -9.54
C GLU A 272 -16.95 -16.89 -8.66
N GLY A 273 -17.95 -17.53 -9.30
CA GLY A 273 -19.08 -18.18 -8.60
C GLY A 273 -20.21 -17.23 -8.18
N CYS A 274 -20.03 -15.91 -8.35
CA CYS A 274 -21.02 -14.90 -8.04
C CYS A 274 -21.74 -14.40 -9.30
N SER A 275 -23.07 -14.39 -9.26
CA SER A 275 -23.93 -13.77 -10.26
C SER A 275 -24.20 -12.31 -9.87
N THR A 276 -23.97 -11.36 -10.77
CA THR A 276 -24.18 -9.92 -10.56
C THR A 276 -25.02 -9.30 -11.68
N CYS A 277 -25.91 -8.38 -11.34
CA CYS A 277 -26.66 -7.58 -12.30
C CYS A 277 -26.04 -6.19 -12.44
N PRO A 278 -25.48 -5.81 -13.61
CA PRO A 278 -24.89 -4.49 -13.80
C PRO A 278 -25.93 -3.35 -13.86
N ASP A 279 -27.22 -3.67 -14.02
CA ASP A 279 -28.28 -2.67 -14.19
C ASP A 279 -28.98 -2.26 -12.88
N CYS A 280 -29.13 -3.18 -11.91
CA CYS A 280 -29.78 -2.90 -10.61
C CYS A 280 -28.90 -3.18 -9.38
N GLY A 281 -27.72 -3.79 -9.57
CA GLY A 281 -26.80 -4.12 -8.46
C GLY A 281 -27.09 -5.41 -7.71
N TYR A 282 -28.14 -6.16 -8.07
CA TYR A 282 -28.41 -7.50 -7.52
C TYR A 282 -27.15 -8.38 -7.57
N SER A 283 -26.83 -9.06 -6.47
CA SER A 283 -25.74 -10.03 -6.43
C SER A 283 -26.08 -11.25 -5.59
N ALA A 284 -25.69 -12.44 -6.06
CA ALA A 284 -25.87 -13.70 -5.35
C ALA A 284 -24.75 -14.67 -5.74
N CYS A 285 -24.07 -15.25 -4.75
CA CYS A 285 -23.05 -16.27 -4.95
C CYS A 285 -23.62 -17.65 -4.60
N SER A 286 -23.27 -18.67 -5.38
CA SER A 286 -23.50 -20.06 -4.97
C SER A 286 -22.59 -20.39 -3.79
N ALA A 287 -23.17 -20.90 -2.71
CA ALA A 287 -22.46 -21.50 -1.58
C ALA A 287 -21.81 -22.84 -1.97
#